data_AF-A0A0L6Z5P5-F1
#
_entry.id   AF-A0A0L6Z5P5-F1
#
_cell.length_a   1.000
_cell.length_b   1.000
_cell.length_c   1.000
_cell.angle_alpha   90.00
_cell.angle_beta   90.00
_cell.angle_gamma   90.00
#
_symmetry.space_group_name_H-M   'P 1'
#
loop_
_entity.id
_entity.type
_entity.pdbx_description
1 polymer ?
#
loop_
_entity_poly.entity_id
_entity_poly.type
_entity_poly.pdbx_seq_one_letter_code
_entity_poly.pdbx_strand_id
1 'polypeptide(L)' 'MNKKGEIFTYTIINVASEEFQDKVPYMVAVVKQGENKIFTRIDNYEEGKEVKIGMEVEFSRIDENGSKLYKFI' A
#
# COMPACT_ATOMS: atom_id res chain seq x y z
N MET A 1 13.27 8.93 12.58
CA MET A 1 11.79 8.90 12.47
C MET A 1 11.39 7.50 12.03
N ASN A 2 10.60 6.78 12.83
CA ASN A 2 10.14 5.43 12.47
C ASN A 2 9.25 5.52 11.23
N LYS A 3 9.77 5.06 10.09
CA LYS A 3 9.08 4.99 8.80
C LYS A 3 8.21 3.72 8.67
N LYS A 4 8.07 2.95 9.76
CA LYS A 4 7.34 1.70 9.85
C LYS A 4 5.87 1.93 10.20
N GLY A 5 4.99 1.08 9.69
CA GLY A 5 3.58 1.00 10.04
C GLY A 5 3.06 -0.41 9.84
N GLU A 6 1.76 -0.61 10.06
CA GLU A 6 1.11 -1.90 9.93
C GLU A 6 -0.11 -1.79 9.00
N ILE A 7 -0.41 -2.84 8.24
CA ILE A 7 -1.65 -2.94 7.47
C ILE A 7 -2.84 -2.99 8.44
N PHE A 8 -3.61 -1.91 8.52
CA PHE A 8 -4.85 -1.88 9.32
C PHE A 8 -5.99 -2.59 8.59
N THR A 9 -6.11 -2.34 7.29
CA THR A 9 -7.00 -3.06 6.37
C THR A 9 -6.50 -2.87 4.94
N TYR A 10 -6.91 -3.72 4.02
CA TYR A 10 -6.49 -3.65 2.62
C TYR A 10 -7.56 -4.17 1.66
N THR A 11 -7.37 -3.85 0.39
CA THR A 11 -8.07 -4.51 -0.73
C THR A 11 -7.16 -4.56 -1.94
N ILE A 12 -7.42 -5.52 -2.81
CA ILE A 12 -6.72 -5.69 -4.09
C ILE A 12 -7.67 -5.21 -5.19
N ILE A 13 -7.19 -4.27 -5.99
CA ILE A 13 -7.91 -3.73 -7.13
C ILE A 13 -7.51 -4.54 -8.37
N ASN A 14 -8.46 -5.36 -8.85
CA ASN A 14 -8.30 -6.19 -10.05
C ASN A 14 -8.89 -5.54 -11.31
N VAL A 15 -9.68 -4.48 -11.15
CA VAL A 15 -10.26 -3.71 -12.26
C VAL A 15 -10.21 -2.25 -11.88
N ALA A 16 -9.50 -1.45 -12.67
CA ALA A 16 -9.23 -0.05 -12.40
C ALA A 16 -9.69 0.85 -13.56
N SER A 17 -9.72 2.16 -13.31
CA SER A 17 -9.89 3.16 -14.37
C SER A 17 -8.73 3.10 -15.38
N GLU A 18 -8.92 3.65 -16.57
CA GLU A 18 -7.92 3.64 -17.65
C GLU A 18 -6.54 4.14 -17.18
N GLU A 19 -6.49 5.18 -16.35
CA GLU A 19 -5.26 5.76 -15.80
C GLU A 19 -4.44 4.80 -14.92
N PHE A 20 -5.07 3.75 -14.38
CA PHE A 20 -4.43 2.79 -13.46
C PHE A 20 -4.43 1.36 -13.99
N GLN A 21 -4.84 1.14 -15.25
CA GLN A 21 -4.88 -0.21 -15.84
C GLN A 21 -3.50 -0.85 -15.92
N ASP A 22 -2.45 -0.08 -16.12
CA ASP A 22 -1.04 -0.54 -16.17
C ASP A 22 -0.52 -1.06 -14.83
N LYS A 23 -1.22 -0.76 -13.73
CA LYS A 23 -0.85 -1.15 -12.36
C LYS A 23 -1.66 -2.33 -11.86
N VAL A 24 -2.65 -2.83 -12.62
CA VAL A 24 -3.50 -3.95 -12.19
C VAL A 24 -2.72 -5.28 -12.28
N PRO A 25 -2.82 -6.16 -11.27
CA PRO A 25 -3.46 -5.94 -9.97
C PRO A 25 -2.58 -5.09 -9.03
N TYR A 26 -3.18 -4.17 -8.29
CA TYR A 26 -2.50 -3.43 -7.24
C TYR A 26 -3.25 -3.47 -5.91
N MET A 27 -2.50 -3.38 -4.82
CA MET A 27 -3.06 -3.36 -3.48
C MET A 27 -3.11 -1.93 -2.93
N VAL A 28 -4.26 -1.55 -2.38
CA VAL A 28 -4.40 -0.35 -1.55
C VAL A 28 -4.65 -0.76 -0.09
N ALA A 29 -4.16 0.05 0.83
CA ALA A 29 -4.27 -0.21 2.25
C ALA A 29 -4.48 1.06 3.05
N VAL A 30 -5.06 0.86 4.23
CA VAL A 30 -4.91 1.81 5.34
C VAL A 30 -3.74 1.33 6.17
N VAL A 31 -2.68 2.13 6.24
CA VAL A 31 -1.52 1.88 7.09
C VAL A 31 -1.68 2.62 8.40
N LYS A 32 -1.54 1.90 9.53
CA LYS A 32 -1.50 2.50 10.86
C LYS A 32 -0.06 2.84 11.21
N GLN A 33 0.20 4.11 11.53
CA GLN A 33 1.48 4.61 12.05
C GLN A 33 1.25 5.37 13.35
N GLY A 34 1.54 4.73 14.49
CA GLY A 34 1.16 5.27 15.80
C GLY A 34 -0.35 5.44 15.89
N GLU A 35 -0.81 6.67 16.13
CA GLU A 35 -2.24 7.03 16.18
C GLU A 35 -2.82 7.39 14.80
N ASN A 36 -1.96 7.59 13.79
CA ASN A 36 -2.40 8.00 12.45
C ASN A 36 -2.81 6.80 11.60
N LYS A 37 -3.80 7.02 10.72
CA LYS A 37 -4.19 6.10 9.65
C LYS A 37 -3.99 6.79 8.31
N ILE A 38 -3.26 6.15 7.41
CA ILE A 38 -2.88 6.70 6.11
C ILE A 38 -3.42 5.77 5.02
N PHE A 39 -4.25 6.29 4.12
CA PHE A 39 -4.65 5.57 2.91
C PHE A 39 -3.55 5.69 1.85
N THR A 40 -3.14 4.57 1.27
CA THR A 40 -2.01 4.50 0.34
C THR A 40 -2.06 3.23 -0.51
N ARG A 41 -1.36 3.23 -1.65
CA ARG A 41 -1.06 2.02 -2.41
C ARG A 41 0.19 1.36 -1.86
N ILE A 42 0.18 0.03 -1.84
CA ILE A 42 1.37 -0.76 -1.52
C ILE A 42 2.20 -0.94 -2.79
N ASP A 43 3.44 -0.49 -2.70
CA ASP A 43 4.46 -0.58 -3.73
C ASP A 43 4.94 -2.03 -3.88
N ASN A 44 5.24 -2.43 -5.12
CA ASN A 44 5.68 -3.78 -5.47
C ASN A 44 4.78 -4.90 -4.91
N TYR A 45 3.46 -4.67 -4.91
CA TYR A 45 2.51 -5.77 -4.69
C TYR A 45 2.57 -6.71 -5.89
N GLU A 46 2.58 -8.02 -5.61
CA GLU A 46 2.53 -9.09 -6.61
C GLU A 46 1.28 -9.93 -6.38
N GLU A 47 0.61 -10.32 -7.47
CA GLU A 47 -0.55 -11.19 -7.42
C GLU A 47 -0.21 -12.51 -6.71
N GLY A 48 -1.11 -13.00 -5.87
CA GLY A 48 -0.90 -14.24 -5.11
C GLY A 48 -0.02 -14.09 -3.87
N LYS A 49 0.55 -12.90 -3.59
CA LYS A 49 1.22 -12.64 -2.31
C LYS A 49 0.22 -12.80 -1.16
N GLU A 50 0.57 -13.60 -0.16
CA GLU A 50 -0.21 -13.72 1.07
C GLU A 50 -0.14 -12.39 1.86
N VAL A 51 -1.29 -11.75 2.05
CA VAL A 51 -1.39 -10.48 2.78
C VAL A 51 -2.34 -10.64 3.96
N LYS A 52 -1.93 -10.14 5.14
CA LYS A 52 -2.71 -10.19 6.38
C LYS A 52 -2.77 -8.81 7.02
N ILE A 53 -3.89 -8.54 7.68
CA ILE A 53 -4.00 -7.39 8.60
C ILE A 53 -2.95 -7.57 9.71
N GLY A 54 -2.26 -6.49 10.05
CA GLY A 54 -1.15 -6.45 11.00
C GLY A 54 0.24 -6.66 10.39
N MET A 55 0.37 -6.96 9.09
CA MET A 55 1.69 -7.06 8.45
C MET A 55 2.44 -5.72 8.50
N GLU A 56 3.74 -5.78 8.79
CA GLU A 56 4.60 -4.59 8.81
C GLU A 56 4.86 -4.07 7.40
N VAL A 57 4.86 -2.75 7.28
CA VAL A 57 5.24 -2.02 6.07
C VAL A 57 6.16 -0.87 6.43
N GLU A 58 6.96 -0.42 5.48
CA GLU A 58 7.78 0.78 5.61
C GLU A 58 7.57 1.74 4.43
N PHE A 59 7.82 3.03 4.67
CA PHE A 59 7.82 4.02 3.60
C PHE A 59 8.82 3.62 2.51
N SER A 60 8.34 3.53 1.26
CA SER A 60 9.15 3.21 0.09
C SER A 60 9.58 4.50 -0.62
N ARG A 61 8.63 5.18 -1.26
CA ARG A 61 8.87 6.37 -2.09
C ARG A 61 7.65 7.28 -2.13
N ILE A 62 7.80 8.45 -2.75
CA ILE A 62 6.71 9.31 -3.16
C ILE A 62 6.50 9.09 -4.66
N ASP A 63 5.26 8.93 -5.11
CA ASP A 63 4.95 8.81 -6.53
C ASP A 63 4.89 10.17 -7.24
N GLU A 64 4.69 10.14 -8.56
CA GLU A 64 4.58 11.34 -9.40
C GLU A 64 3.47 12.31 -8.98
N ASN A 65 2.47 11.81 -8.25
CA ASN A 65 1.34 12.59 -7.74
C ASN A 65 1.57 13.12 -6.31
N GLY A 66 2.77 12.93 -5.74
CA GLY A 66 3.08 13.36 -4.37
C GLY A 66 2.54 12.41 -3.30
N SER A 67 1.99 11.25 -3.66
CA SER A 67 1.45 10.29 -2.71
C SER A 67 2.58 9.43 -2.12
N LYS A 68 2.58 9.29 -0.79
CA LYS A 68 3.52 8.39 -0.10
C LYS A 68 3.09 6.95 -0.34
N LEU A 69 4.00 6.12 -0.85
CA LEU A 69 3.83 4.70 -1.02
C LEU A 69 4.59 3.92 0.07
N TYR A 70 4.05 2.76 0.42
CA TYR A 70 4.60 1.85 1.42
C TYR A 70 4.89 0.50 0.79
N LYS A 71 5.86 -0.24 1.31
CA LYS A 71 6.17 -1.61 0.87
C LYS A 71 6.21 -2.55 2.07
N PHE A 72 6.00 -3.83 1.85
CA PHE A 72 6.21 -4.84 2.88
C PHE A 72 7.68 -4.91 3.30
N ILE A 73 7.91 -5.21 4.58
CA ILE A 73 9.22 -5.53 5.15
C ILE A 73 9.54 -7.00 4.90
#